data_AF-A0A511AVB0-F1
#
_entry.id   AF-A0A511AVB0-F1
#
_cell.length_a   1.000
_cell.length_b   1.000
_cell.length_c   1.000
_cell.angle_alpha   90.00
_cell.angle_beta   90.00
_cell.angle_gamma   90.00
#
_symmetry.space_group_name_H-M   'P 1'
#
loop_
_entity.id
_entity.type
_entity.pdbx_description
1 polymer ?
#
loop_
_entity_poly.entity_id
_entity_poly.type
_entity_poly.pdbx_seq_one_letter_code
_entity_poly.pdbx_strand_id
1 'polypeptide(L)'
;MKKPAMIWPLTVVSILILTLGFFQQRNQWYVTITGVGIIIGLGLLDWYTPKIARLSETNPKIKTMRRLNRFFIVFFTTLFTFILWYPKAQRLIDDNDSGITLLIVLAIMGILGNTAPKLPFNRYMGLRLPWTIRDAETWKAAHRWLGYITFPIVIIMVIVFIVGVDVNEVVTYGILTWIAIPGAYSGWVYYKRMV
;
A
#
# COMPACT_ATOMS: atom_id res chain seq x y z
N MET A 1 9.22 -15.01 -28.56
CA MET A 1 9.30 -14.42 -27.19
C MET A 1 8.85 -12.97 -27.26
N LYS A 2 7.78 -12.56 -26.56
CA LYS A 2 7.35 -11.14 -26.53
C LYS A 2 8.43 -10.32 -25.80
N LYS A 3 8.93 -9.25 -26.43
CA LYS A 3 9.94 -8.34 -25.85
C LYS A 3 9.53 -7.92 -24.43
N PRO A 4 10.45 -7.87 -23.45
CA PRO A 4 10.13 -7.36 -22.13
C PRO A 4 9.58 -5.94 -22.27
N ALA A 5 8.44 -5.67 -21.63
CA ALA A 5 7.89 -4.33 -21.58
C ALA A 5 8.93 -3.39 -20.99
N MET A 6 9.24 -2.30 -21.71
CA MET A 6 10.16 -1.28 -21.24
C MET A 6 9.54 -0.56 -20.03
N ILE A 7 9.98 -0.93 -18.82
CA ILE A 7 9.47 -0.43 -17.53
C ILE A 7 10.54 0.33 -16.72
N TRP A 8 11.73 0.53 -17.29
CA TRP A 8 12.85 1.21 -16.61
C TRP A 8 12.49 2.61 -16.06
N PRO A 9 11.60 3.43 -16.67
CA PRO A 9 11.26 4.73 -16.09
C PRO A 9 10.59 4.60 -14.72
N LEU A 10 9.72 3.60 -14.54
CA LEU A 10 9.09 3.32 -13.26
C LEU A 10 10.12 2.90 -12.20
N THR A 11 11.09 2.08 -12.59
CA THR A 11 12.17 1.65 -11.69
C THR A 11 13.05 2.82 -11.27
N VAL A 12 13.44 3.68 -12.22
CA VAL A 12 14.27 4.87 -11.94
C VAL A 12 13.54 5.81 -10.98
N VAL A 13 12.27 6.13 -11.24
CA VAL A 13 11.46 6.99 -10.35
C VAL A 13 11.33 6.36 -8.96
N SER A 14 11.13 5.04 -8.88
CA SER A 14 11.03 4.34 -7.57
C SER A 14 12.34 4.43 -6.77
N ILE A 15 13.48 4.25 -7.43
CA ILE A 15 14.80 4.38 -6.78
C ILE A 15 15.05 5.82 -6.32
N LEU A 16 14.66 6.82 -7.13
CA LEU A 16 14.76 8.23 -6.76
C LEU A 16 13.91 8.53 -5.52
N ILE A 17 12.66 8.05 -5.45
CA ILE A 17 11.80 8.22 -4.26
C ILE A 17 12.44 7.59 -3.02
N LEU A 18 12.95 6.36 -3.14
CA LEU A 18 13.58 5.67 -2.01
C LEU A 18 14.83 6.40 -1.53
N THR A 19 15.70 6.82 -2.44
CA THR A 19 16.92 7.58 -2.10
C THR A 19 16.58 8.91 -1.44
N LEU A 20 15.61 9.67 -1.97
CA LEU A 20 15.11 10.90 -1.35
C LEU A 20 14.57 10.66 0.06
N GLY A 21 13.93 9.51 0.29
CA GLY A 21 13.47 9.09 1.62
C GLY A 21 14.60 8.78 2.61
N PHE A 22 15.79 8.36 2.16
CA PHE A 22 16.94 8.17 3.05
C PHE A 22 17.63 9.49 3.41
N PHE A 23 17.67 10.43 2.47
CA PHE A 23 18.26 11.75 2.67
C PHE A 23 17.29 12.72 3.32
N GLN A 24 16.34 12.24 4.14
CA GLN A 24 15.21 12.95 4.73
C GLN A 24 15.64 14.16 5.57
N GLN A 25 16.08 15.20 4.87
CA GLN A 25 16.35 16.51 5.41
C GLN A 25 15.00 17.18 5.66
N ARG A 26 14.90 17.86 6.81
CA ARG A 26 13.71 18.52 7.31
C ARG A 26 13.44 19.83 6.54
N ASN A 27 13.27 19.72 5.22
CA ASN A 27 13.13 20.83 4.29
C ASN A 27 11.90 20.60 3.39
N GLN A 28 11.07 21.64 3.28
CA GLN A 28 9.83 21.63 2.49
C GLN A 28 10.07 21.20 1.04
N TRP A 29 11.21 21.53 0.44
CA TRP A 29 11.56 21.09 -0.92
C TRP A 29 11.67 19.57 -1.05
N TYR A 30 12.21 18.87 -0.04
CA TYR A 30 12.28 17.41 -0.07
C TYR A 30 10.90 16.77 -0.02
N VAL A 31 9.98 17.32 0.79
CA VAL A 31 8.58 16.86 0.85
C VAL A 31 7.90 17.07 -0.51
N THR A 32 8.07 18.23 -1.12
CA THR A 32 7.51 18.55 -2.44
C THR A 32 8.04 17.61 -3.52
N ILE A 33 9.36 17.44 -3.62
CA ILE A 33 10.00 16.58 -4.63
C ILE A 33 9.56 15.13 -4.44
N THR A 34 9.50 14.65 -3.19
CA THR A 34 9.03 13.29 -2.87
C THR A 34 7.57 13.10 -3.29
N GLY A 35 6.69 14.07 -2.97
CA GLY A 35 5.28 14.03 -3.35
C GLY A 35 5.09 14.03 -4.87
N VAL A 36 5.80 14.90 -5.59
CA VAL A 36 5.79 14.93 -7.06
C VAL A 36 6.31 13.61 -7.64
N GLY A 37 7.40 13.08 -7.08
CA GLY A 37 7.97 11.79 -7.48
C GLY A 37 6.96 10.64 -7.33
N ILE A 38 6.26 10.57 -6.19
CA ILE A 38 5.21 9.57 -5.94
C ILE A 38 4.09 9.69 -6.97
N ILE A 39 3.60 10.91 -7.24
CA ILE A 39 2.53 11.14 -8.24
C ILE A 39 2.98 10.72 -9.64
N ILE A 40 4.21 11.06 -10.04
CA ILE A 40 4.80 10.61 -11.32
C ILE A 40 4.89 9.09 -11.35
N GLY A 41 5.39 8.45 -10.29
CA GLY A 41 5.51 7.00 -10.18
C GLY A 41 4.17 6.29 -10.33
N LEU A 42 3.12 6.80 -9.65
CA LEU A 42 1.76 6.27 -9.77
C LEU A 42 1.16 6.54 -11.16
N GLY A 43 1.45 7.68 -11.79
CA GLY A 43 1.05 7.97 -13.16
C GLY A 43 1.68 7.00 -14.18
N LEU A 44 2.99 6.74 -14.03
CA LEU A 44 3.70 5.72 -14.81
C LEU A 44 3.11 4.34 -14.56
N LEU A 45 2.76 4.01 -13.31
CA LEU A 45 2.09 2.74 -12.98
C LEU A 45 0.75 2.59 -13.71
N ASP A 46 -0.09 3.64 -13.76
CA ASP A 46 -1.39 3.64 -14.49
C ASP A 46 -1.17 3.38 -16.00
N TRP A 47 -0.19 4.08 -16.56
CA TRP A 47 0.19 4.00 -17.97
C TRP A 47 0.69 2.59 -18.31
N TYR A 48 1.64 2.07 -17.53
CA TYR A 48 2.28 0.78 -17.78
C TYR A 48 1.44 -0.43 -17.33
N THR A 49 0.33 -0.23 -16.62
CA THR A 49 -0.52 -1.31 -16.08
C THR A 49 -0.82 -2.44 -17.08
N PRO A 50 -1.26 -2.19 -18.34
CA PRO A 50 -1.51 -3.26 -19.31
C PRO A 50 -0.25 -4.04 -19.69
N LYS A 51 0.87 -3.32 -19.87
CA LYS A 51 2.17 -3.90 -20.25
C LYS A 51 2.77 -4.73 -19.12
N ILE A 52 2.65 -4.24 -17.89
CA ILE A 52 3.07 -4.93 -16.67
C ILE A 52 2.23 -6.20 -16.50
N ALA A 53 0.90 -6.07 -16.47
CA ALA A 53 -0.01 -7.21 -16.33
C ALA A 53 0.03 -8.20 -17.50
N ARG A 54 0.59 -7.82 -18.66
CA ARG A 54 0.58 -8.59 -19.91
C ARG A 54 -0.83 -8.95 -20.38
N LEU A 55 -1.79 -8.07 -20.14
CA LEU A 55 -3.18 -8.22 -20.57
C LEU A 55 -3.55 -7.11 -21.56
N SER A 56 -4.60 -7.33 -22.36
CA SER A 56 -5.16 -6.29 -23.22
C SER A 56 -5.67 -5.11 -22.38
N GLU A 57 -5.64 -3.90 -22.94
CA GLU A 57 -6.12 -2.71 -22.24
C GLU A 57 -7.62 -2.76 -21.90
N THR A 58 -8.39 -3.50 -22.71
CA THR A 58 -9.83 -3.73 -22.52
C THR A 58 -10.14 -4.74 -21.43
N ASN A 59 -9.14 -5.44 -20.89
CA ASN A 59 -9.38 -6.49 -19.89
C ASN A 59 -9.94 -5.89 -18.59
N PRO A 60 -11.03 -6.46 -18.02
CA PRO A 60 -11.64 -5.97 -16.79
C PRO A 60 -10.65 -5.85 -15.61
N LYS A 61 -9.66 -6.74 -15.52
CA LYS A 61 -8.62 -6.70 -14.46
C LYS A 61 -7.79 -5.42 -14.54
N ILE A 62 -7.42 -4.99 -15.76
CA ILE A 62 -6.70 -3.74 -16.00
C ILE A 62 -7.54 -2.55 -15.57
N LYS A 63 -8.83 -2.55 -15.90
CA LYS A 63 -9.76 -1.49 -15.49
C LYS A 63 -9.84 -1.38 -13.97
N THR A 64 -9.91 -2.51 -13.25
CA THR A 64 -9.90 -2.53 -11.78
C THR A 64 -8.58 -2.03 -11.21
N MET A 65 -7.44 -2.48 -11.74
CA MET A 65 -6.11 -2.02 -11.30
C MET A 65 -5.92 -0.52 -11.52
N ARG A 66 -6.30 0.02 -12.68
CA ARG A 66 -6.26 1.46 -12.97
C ARG A 66 -7.19 2.27 -12.07
N ARG A 67 -8.42 1.80 -11.83
CA ARG A 67 -9.35 2.45 -10.89
C ARG A 67 -8.76 2.56 -9.49
N LEU A 68 -8.15 1.49 -9.00
CA LEU A 68 -7.49 1.47 -7.70
C LEU A 68 -6.27 2.41 -7.67
N ASN A 69 -5.44 2.37 -8.71
CA ASN A 69 -4.27 3.23 -8.79
C ASN A 69 -4.64 4.72 -8.85
N ARG A 70 -5.69 5.08 -9.60
CA ARG A 70 -6.22 6.45 -9.67
C ARG A 70 -6.78 6.93 -8.35
N PHE A 71 -7.42 6.04 -7.58
CA PHE A 71 -7.80 6.35 -6.20
C PHE A 71 -6.57 6.75 -5.36
N PHE A 72 -5.46 6.01 -5.47
CA PHE A 72 -4.22 6.38 -4.78
C PHE A 72 -3.62 7.70 -5.29
N ILE A 73 -3.65 7.96 -6.60
CA ILE A 73 -3.20 9.25 -7.16
C ILE A 73 -3.98 10.40 -6.53
N VAL A 74 -5.31 10.33 -6.50
CA VAL A 74 -6.16 11.37 -5.88
C VAL A 74 -5.87 11.48 -4.39
N PHE A 75 -5.80 10.36 -3.68
CA PHE A 75 -5.49 10.33 -2.24
C PHE A 75 -4.16 11.02 -1.92
N PHE A 76 -3.06 10.62 -2.58
CA PHE A 76 -1.75 11.21 -2.34
C PHE A 76 -1.68 12.67 -2.80
N THR A 77 -2.33 13.03 -3.90
CA THR A 77 -2.39 14.44 -4.35
C THR A 77 -3.07 15.31 -3.31
N THR A 78 -4.23 14.89 -2.79
CA THR A 78 -4.94 15.62 -1.73
C THR A 78 -4.09 15.70 -0.46
N LEU A 79 -3.45 14.60 -0.06
CA LEU A 79 -2.60 14.54 1.13
C LEU A 79 -1.40 15.51 1.02
N PHE A 80 -0.64 15.43 -0.08
CA PHE A 80 0.53 16.31 -0.28
C PHE A 80 0.12 17.77 -0.43
N THR A 81 -0.99 18.06 -1.11
CA THR A 81 -1.51 19.44 -1.21
C THR A 81 -1.89 19.98 0.16
N PHE A 82 -2.54 19.19 1.00
CA PHE A 82 -2.87 19.56 2.38
C PHE A 82 -1.61 19.85 3.21
N ILE A 83 -0.60 18.97 3.16
CA ILE A 83 0.67 19.13 3.89
C ILE A 83 1.42 20.40 3.43
N LEU A 84 1.43 20.70 2.13
CA LEU A 84 2.13 21.85 1.58
C LEU A 84 1.39 23.18 1.83
N TRP A 85 0.05 23.17 1.78
CA TRP A 85 -0.76 24.38 1.91
C TRP A 85 -1.06 24.75 3.36
N TYR A 86 -0.95 23.81 4.29
CA TYR A 86 -1.12 24.05 5.72
C TYR A 86 0.22 23.87 6.45
N PRO A 87 1.03 24.93 6.63
CA PRO A 87 2.34 24.83 7.29
C PRO A 87 2.30 24.27 8.72
N LYS A 88 1.15 24.44 9.41
CA LYS A 88 0.93 23.81 10.71
C LYS A 88 0.76 22.29 10.62
N ALA A 89 0.40 21.72 9.46
CA ALA A 89 0.42 20.28 9.23
C ALA A 89 1.83 19.69 9.41
N GLN A 90 2.88 20.43 9.04
CA GLN A 90 4.24 19.98 9.28
C GLN A 90 4.54 19.91 10.78
N ARG A 91 4.07 20.88 11.57
CA ARG A 91 4.20 20.84 13.04
C ARG A 91 3.49 19.64 13.66
N LEU A 92 2.32 19.28 13.14
CA LEU A 92 1.57 18.10 13.56
C LEU A 92 2.35 16.79 13.31
N ILE A 93 3.19 16.75 12.28
CA ILE A 93 4.09 15.62 11.99
C ILE A 93 5.36 15.72 12.86
N ASP A 94 5.87 16.93 13.07
CA ASP A 94 7.11 17.21 13.79
C ASP A 94 7.03 16.95 15.29
N ASP A 95 5.87 17.14 15.90
CA ASP A 95 5.63 16.91 17.33
C ASP A 95 5.52 15.41 17.66
N ASN A 96 5.66 14.53 16.66
CA ASN A 96 5.48 13.07 16.75
C ASN A 96 4.21 12.70 17.52
N ASP A 97 3.11 13.41 17.21
CA ASP A 97 1.84 13.22 17.90
C ASP A 97 1.36 11.78 17.68
N SER A 98 1.36 11.01 18.76
CA SER A 98 0.93 9.62 18.80
C SER A 98 -0.45 9.40 18.20
N GLY A 99 -1.38 10.35 18.40
CA GLY A 99 -2.73 10.27 17.83
C GLY A 99 -2.74 10.41 16.31
N ILE A 100 -1.91 11.30 15.76
CA ILE A 100 -1.80 11.54 14.32
C ILE A 100 -1.11 10.37 13.63
N THR A 101 -0.03 9.86 14.22
CA THR A 101 0.67 8.66 13.75
C THR A 101 -0.30 7.49 13.66
N LEU A 102 -1.07 7.23 14.72
CA LEU A 102 -2.08 6.18 14.71
C LEU A 102 -3.13 6.42 13.63
N LEU A 103 -3.69 7.63 13.53
CA LEU A 103 -4.73 7.96 12.56
C LEU A 103 -4.31 7.71 11.11
N ILE A 104 -3.07 8.09 10.75
CA ILE A 104 -2.52 7.86 9.40
C ILE A 104 -2.41 6.36 9.12
N VAL A 105 -1.88 5.59 10.08
CA VAL A 105 -1.74 4.12 9.94
C VAL A 105 -3.10 3.46 9.78
N LEU A 106 -4.09 3.81 10.61
CA LEU A 106 -5.43 3.25 10.54
C LEU A 106 -6.13 3.60 9.21
N ALA A 107 -5.94 4.83 8.70
CA ALA A 107 -6.48 5.24 7.41
C ALA A 107 -5.89 4.39 6.26
N ILE A 108 -4.56 4.20 6.26
CA ILE A 108 -3.87 3.36 5.26
C ILE A 108 -4.35 1.92 5.35
N MET A 109 -4.39 1.34 6.56
CA MET A 109 -4.87 -0.03 6.78
C MET A 109 -6.32 -0.19 6.32
N GLY A 110 -7.20 0.74 6.66
CA GLY A 110 -8.61 0.71 6.24
C GLY A 110 -8.77 0.76 4.72
N ILE A 111 -8.04 1.64 4.05
CA ILE A 111 -8.05 1.76 2.58
C ILE A 111 -7.52 0.47 1.94
N LEU A 112 -6.35 -0.01 2.36
CA LEU A 112 -5.71 -1.20 1.78
C LEU A 112 -6.51 -2.47 2.08
N GLY A 113 -7.02 -2.61 3.28
CA GLY A 113 -7.87 -3.72 3.70
C GLY A 113 -9.17 -3.79 2.90
N ASN A 114 -9.87 -2.67 2.74
CA ASN A 114 -11.11 -2.62 1.96
C ASN A 114 -10.88 -2.81 0.44
N THR A 115 -9.69 -2.50 -0.05
CA THR A 115 -9.33 -2.68 -1.48
C THR A 115 -8.76 -4.06 -1.77
N ALA A 116 -8.16 -4.73 -0.78
CA ALA A 116 -7.50 -6.02 -0.95
C ALA A 116 -8.40 -7.11 -1.58
N PRO A 117 -9.63 -7.39 -1.10
CA PRO A 117 -10.49 -8.43 -1.70
C PRO A 117 -10.92 -8.12 -3.14
N LYS A 118 -10.85 -6.85 -3.56
CA LYS A 118 -11.26 -6.37 -4.89
C LYS A 118 -10.11 -6.49 -5.91
N LEU A 119 -8.89 -6.77 -5.45
CA LEU A 119 -7.72 -6.92 -6.32
C LEU A 119 -7.84 -8.19 -7.18
N PRO A 120 -7.81 -8.08 -8.52
CA PRO A 120 -7.77 -9.25 -9.37
C PRO A 120 -6.45 -10.00 -9.17
N PHE A 121 -6.44 -11.32 -9.35
CA PHE A 121 -5.19 -12.10 -9.34
C PHE A 121 -4.21 -11.53 -10.37
N ASN A 122 -3.05 -11.08 -9.86
CA ASN A 122 -2.02 -10.43 -10.63
C ASN A 122 -0.66 -10.61 -9.89
N ARG A 123 0.46 -10.36 -10.58
CA ARG A 123 1.81 -10.52 -10.00
C ARG A 123 2.41 -9.21 -9.48
N TYR A 124 1.62 -8.13 -9.41
CA TYR A 124 2.09 -6.73 -9.38
C TYR A 124 1.44 -5.83 -8.30
N MET A 125 0.35 -6.22 -7.64
CA MET A 125 -0.36 -5.39 -6.67
C MET A 125 -1.03 -6.28 -5.65
N GLY A 126 -0.75 -6.09 -4.35
CA GLY A 126 -1.31 -6.89 -3.25
C GLY A 126 -0.24 -7.54 -2.37
N LEU A 127 -0.67 -8.38 -1.43
CA LEU A 127 0.19 -9.19 -0.56
C LEU A 127 0.87 -10.28 -1.39
N ARG A 128 2.19 -10.18 -1.57
CA ARG A 128 2.97 -11.09 -2.42
C ARG A 128 3.90 -11.96 -1.60
N LEU A 129 3.45 -13.17 -1.36
CA LEU A 129 4.21 -14.27 -0.77
C LEU A 129 4.45 -15.36 -1.82
N PRO A 130 5.49 -16.20 -1.68
CA PRO A 130 5.84 -17.23 -2.67
C PRO A 130 4.66 -18.11 -3.10
N TRP A 131 3.74 -18.40 -2.19
CA TRP A 131 2.51 -19.17 -2.46
C TRP A 131 1.40 -18.34 -3.13
N THR A 132 1.16 -17.11 -2.67
CA THR A 132 0.07 -16.26 -3.21
C THR A 132 0.26 -15.91 -4.69
N ILE A 133 1.49 -15.84 -5.20
CA ILE A 133 1.77 -15.51 -6.61
C ILE A 133 1.65 -16.73 -7.54
N ARG A 134 1.63 -17.95 -6.97
CA ARG A 134 1.62 -19.21 -7.72
C ARG A 134 0.20 -19.72 -7.97
N ASP A 135 -0.72 -19.43 -7.06
CA ASP A 135 -2.10 -19.93 -7.13
C ASP A 135 -3.13 -18.82 -6.93
N ALA A 136 -4.11 -18.75 -7.84
CA ALA A 136 -5.13 -17.72 -7.85
C ALA A 136 -6.15 -17.87 -6.71
N GLU A 137 -6.39 -19.09 -6.24
CA GLU A 137 -7.29 -19.32 -5.11
C GLU A 137 -6.61 -18.95 -3.78
N THR A 138 -5.33 -19.30 -3.62
CA THR A 138 -4.48 -18.86 -2.51
C THR A 138 -4.38 -17.34 -2.45
N TRP A 139 -4.27 -16.67 -3.60
CA TRP A 139 -4.33 -15.21 -3.69
C TRP A 139 -5.64 -14.65 -3.15
N LYS A 140 -6.78 -15.18 -3.62
CA LYS A 140 -8.11 -14.74 -3.18
C LYS A 140 -8.29 -14.96 -1.69
N ALA A 141 -7.82 -16.11 -1.18
CA ALA A 141 -7.84 -16.43 0.24
C ALA A 141 -7.06 -15.39 1.07
N ALA A 142 -5.81 -15.10 0.70
CA ALA A 142 -4.97 -14.11 1.38
C ALA A 142 -5.64 -12.73 1.45
N HIS A 143 -6.12 -12.23 0.30
CA HIS A 143 -6.64 -10.88 0.19
C HIS A 143 -8.05 -10.71 0.79
N ARG A 144 -8.86 -11.77 0.75
CA ARG A 144 -10.16 -11.80 1.43
C ARG A 144 -9.97 -11.74 2.94
N TRP A 145 -9.05 -12.56 3.48
CA TRP A 145 -8.72 -12.53 4.91
C TRP A 145 -8.08 -11.21 5.33
N LEU A 146 -7.17 -10.66 4.52
CA LEU A 146 -6.59 -9.33 4.77
C LEU A 146 -7.70 -8.28 4.95
N GLY A 147 -8.71 -8.28 4.07
CA GLY A 147 -9.87 -7.40 4.21
C GLY A 147 -10.70 -7.67 5.47
N TYR A 148 -11.01 -8.93 5.77
CA TYR A 148 -11.85 -9.30 6.92
C TYR A 148 -11.23 -8.92 8.27
N ILE A 149 -9.93 -9.12 8.45
CA ILE A 149 -9.27 -8.83 9.72
C ILE A 149 -8.91 -7.36 9.90
N THR A 150 -8.93 -6.56 8.83
CA THR A 150 -8.55 -5.14 8.88
C THR A 150 -9.37 -4.39 9.93
N PHE A 151 -10.70 -4.51 9.87
CA PHE A 151 -11.57 -3.74 10.77
C PHE A 151 -11.46 -4.18 12.23
N PRO A 152 -11.46 -5.50 12.56
CA PRO A 152 -11.13 -5.96 13.91
C PRO A 152 -9.79 -5.46 14.44
N ILE A 153 -8.71 -5.54 13.63
CA ILE A 153 -7.38 -5.11 14.06
C ILE A 153 -7.35 -3.60 14.28
N VAL A 154 -7.95 -2.80 13.40
CA VAL A 154 -8.07 -1.34 13.56
C VAL A 154 -8.77 -1.00 14.88
N ILE A 155 -9.86 -1.68 15.22
CA ILE A 155 -10.57 -1.47 16.50
C ILE A 155 -9.66 -1.84 17.68
N ILE A 156 -8.98 -2.98 17.63
CA ILE A 156 -8.07 -3.41 18.69
C ILE A 156 -6.95 -2.38 18.88
N MET A 157 -6.35 -1.88 17.80
CA MET A 157 -5.31 -0.85 17.87
C MET A 157 -5.81 0.42 18.56
N VAL A 158 -7.03 0.87 18.25
CA VAL A 158 -7.63 2.04 18.93
C VAL A 158 -7.83 1.78 20.41
N ILE A 159 -8.37 0.62 20.79
CA ILE A 159 -8.58 0.26 22.20
C ILE A 159 -7.25 0.22 22.96
N VAL A 160 -6.26 -0.47 22.42
CA VAL A 160 -4.95 -0.64 23.05
C VAL A 160 -4.24 0.71 23.20
N PHE A 161 -4.37 1.60 22.21
CA PHE A 161 -3.87 2.97 22.32
C PHE A 161 -4.57 3.79 23.42
N ILE A 162 -5.90 3.70 23.53
CA ILE A 162 -6.68 4.40 24.57
C ILE A 162 -6.32 3.91 25.98
N VAL A 163 -5.95 2.64 26.13
CA VAL A 163 -5.49 2.05 27.40
C VAL A 163 -4.08 2.54 27.80
N GLY A 164 -3.40 3.29 26.93
CA GLY A 164 -2.15 3.98 27.24
C GLY A 164 -0.88 3.25 26.78
N VAL A 165 -1.01 2.27 25.87
CA VAL A 165 0.17 1.62 25.25
C VAL A 165 0.82 2.57 24.24
N ASP A 166 2.15 2.56 24.19
CA ASP A 166 2.92 3.38 23.26
C ASP A 166 2.50 3.15 21.80
N VAL A 167 2.38 4.25 21.04
CA VAL A 167 1.91 4.20 19.65
C VAL A 167 2.81 3.34 18.77
N ASN A 168 4.13 3.32 19.01
CA ASN A 168 5.04 2.55 18.18
C ASN A 168 4.81 1.06 18.39
N GLU A 169 4.54 0.64 19.62
CA GLU A 169 4.17 -0.76 19.92
C GLU A 169 2.83 -1.11 19.27
N VAL A 170 1.80 -0.27 19.45
CA VAL A 170 0.47 -0.47 18.85
C VAL A 170 0.57 -0.63 17.33
N VAL A 171 1.26 0.29 16.67
CA VAL A 171 1.45 0.28 15.22
C VAL A 171 2.26 -0.94 14.77
N THR A 172 3.36 -1.24 15.45
CA THR A 172 4.24 -2.36 15.10
C THR A 172 3.49 -3.68 15.16
N TYR A 173 2.86 -3.99 16.30
CA TYR A 173 2.13 -5.25 16.46
C TYR A 173 0.84 -5.30 15.62
N GLY A 174 0.17 -4.16 15.45
CA GLY A 174 -1.00 -4.04 14.57
C GLY A 174 -0.67 -4.38 13.12
N ILE A 175 0.40 -3.80 12.55
CA ILE A 175 0.83 -4.10 11.18
C ILE A 175 1.34 -5.54 11.07
N LEU A 176 2.14 -6.01 12.03
CA LEU A 176 2.66 -7.37 12.03
C LEU A 176 1.53 -8.40 12.00
N THR A 177 0.55 -8.28 12.88
CA THR A 177 -0.60 -9.20 12.90
C THR A 177 -1.45 -9.10 11.63
N TRP A 178 -1.66 -7.87 11.13
CA TRP A 178 -2.43 -7.62 9.91
C TRP A 178 -1.81 -8.27 8.66
N ILE A 179 -0.49 -8.39 8.59
CA ILE A 179 0.23 -9.06 7.49
C ILE A 179 0.42 -10.55 7.77
N ALA A 180 0.79 -10.91 9.00
CA ALA A 180 1.15 -12.28 9.37
C ALA A 180 -0.05 -13.23 9.32
N ILE A 181 -1.22 -12.83 9.81
CA ILE A 181 -2.42 -13.67 9.83
C ILE A 181 -2.85 -14.13 8.41
N PRO A 182 -3.09 -13.22 7.44
CA PRO A 182 -3.50 -13.62 6.10
C PRO A 182 -2.35 -14.29 5.33
N GLY A 183 -1.10 -13.93 5.64
CA GLY A 183 0.08 -14.60 5.12
C GLY A 183 0.16 -16.06 5.54
N ALA A 184 0.09 -16.35 6.84
CA ALA A 184 0.10 -17.69 7.39
C ALA A 184 -1.11 -18.52 6.94
N TYR A 185 -2.31 -17.93 6.98
CA TYR A 185 -3.53 -18.59 6.51
C TYR A 185 -3.42 -19.00 5.04
N SER A 186 -2.98 -18.09 4.17
CA SER A 186 -2.81 -18.41 2.75
C SER A 186 -1.70 -19.42 2.50
N GLY A 187 -0.64 -19.43 3.31
CA GLY A 187 0.38 -20.47 3.27
C GLY A 187 -0.21 -21.84 3.58
N TRP A 188 -0.96 -21.95 4.68
CA TRP A 188 -1.65 -23.19 5.06
C TRP A 188 -2.60 -23.69 3.96
N VAL A 189 -3.42 -22.80 3.39
CA VAL A 189 -4.33 -23.15 2.27
C VAL A 189 -3.55 -23.68 1.07
N TYR A 190 -2.39 -23.11 0.75
CA TYR A 190 -1.57 -23.52 -0.38
C TYR A 190 -0.95 -24.90 -0.17
N TYR A 191 -0.29 -25.12 0.97
CA TYR A 191 0.39 -26.39 1.25
C TYR A 191 -0.60 -27.55 1.41
N LYS A 192 -1.78 -27.32 1.98
CA LYS A 192 -2.83 -28.34 2.10
C LYS A 192 -3.35 -28.82 0.74
N ARG A 193 -3.22 -28.03 -0.32
CA ARG A 193 -3.64 -28.40 -1.68
C ARG A 193 -2.56 -29.12 -2.49
N MET A 194 -1.33 -29.13 -2.01
CA MET A 194 -0.20 -29.83 -2.65
C MET A 194 0.04 -31.22 -2.06
N VAL A 195 -0.56 -31.52 -0.90
CA VAL A 195 -0.68 -32.87 -0.32
C VAL A 195 -1.97 -33.49 -0.83
#